data_AF-E7QMR0-F1
#
_entry.id   AF-E7QMR0-F1
#
_cell.length_a   1.000
_cell.length_b   1.000
_cell.length_c   1.000
_cell.angle_alpha   90.00
_cell.angle_beta   90.00
_cell.angle_gamma   90.00
#
_symmetry.space_group_name_H-M   'P 1'
#
loop_
_entity.id
_entity.type
_entity.pdbx_description
1 polymer ?
#
loop_
_entity_poly.entity_id
_entity_poly.type
_entity_poly.pdbx_seq_one_letter_code
_entity_poly.pdbx_strand_id
1 'polypeptide(L)' 'MKEALDDKNVASDFYDALDVEVEELLEDAARRAEENDRKTVQPRDL' A
#
# COMPACT_ATOMS: atom_id res chain seq x y z
N MET A 1 7.84 -5.21 7.93
CA MET A 1 8.14 -6.26 6.94
C MET A 1 8.95 -7.40 7.54
N LYS A 2 10.16 -7.17 8.06
CA LYS A 2 10.98 -8.25 8.67
C LYS A 2 10.24 -9.00 9.79
N GLU A 3 9.52 -8.29 10.66
CA GLU A 3 8.67 -8.91 11.69
C GLU A 3 7.44 -9.64 11.13
N ALA A 4 6.95 -9.26 9.95
CA ALA A 4 5.79 -9.91 9.34
C ALA A 4 6.17 -11.17 8.56
N LEU A 5 7.44 -11.29 8.17
CA LEU A 5 7.96 -12.41 7.38
C LEU A 5 8.73 -13.41 8.24
N ASP A 6 8.94 -13.12 9.53
CA ASP A 6 9.72 -13.92 10.49
C ASP A 6 11.08 -14.34 9.88
N ASP A 7 11.43 -15.62 9.99
CA ASP A 7 12.68 -16.23 9.52
C ASP A 7 12.70 -16.53 8.01
N LYS A 8 11.83 -15.91 7.21
CA LYS A 8 11.79 -16.17 5.75
C LYS A 8 12.81 -15.31 5.03
N ASN A 9 13.60 -15.96 4.17
CA ASN A 9 14.38 -15.24 3.18
C ASN A 9 13.44 -14.58 2.17
N VAL A 10 13.70 -13.31 1.86
CA VAL A 10 12.89 -12.53 0.93
C VAL A 10 13.63 -12.51 -0.41
N ALA A 11 12.96 -12.98 -1.46
CA ALA A 11 13.48 -12.91 -2.82
C ALA A 11 13.56 -11.44 -3.27
N SER A 12 14.50 -11.10 -4.16
CA SER A 12 14.68 -9.69 -4.55
C SER A 12 13.49 -9.12 -5.31
N ASP A 13 12.84 -9.94 -6.13
CA ASP A 13 11.63 -9.63 -6.90
C ASP A 13 10.38 -9.44 -6.04
N PHE A 14 10.40 -9.89 -4.78
CA PHE A 14 9.30 -9.67 -3.85
C PHE A 14 9.04 -8.18 -3.60
N TYR A 15 10.09 -7.35 -3.54
CA TYR A 15 9.93 -5.91 -3.30
C TYR A 15 9.24 -5.23 -4.47
N ASP A 16 9.60 -5.59 -5.71
CA ASP A 16 8.95 -5.07 -6.91
C ASP A 16 7.46 -5.46 -6.94
N ALA A 17 7.14 -6.71 -6.59
CA ALA A 17 5.75 -7.16 -6.50
C ALA A 17 4.98 -6.45 -5.38
N LEU A 18 5.61 -6.22 -4.22
CA LEU A 18 4.98 -5.51 -3.11
C LEU A 18 4.73 -4.03 -3.45
N ASP A 19 5.65 -3.39 -4.17
CA ASP A 19 5.50 -1.99 -4.57
C ASP A 19 4.25 -1.82 -5.45
N VAL A 20 4.00 -2.74 -6.40
CA VAL A 20 2.77 -2.72 -7.23
C VAL A 20 1.51 -2.81 -6.37
N GLU A 21 1.46 -3.74 -5.42
CA GLU A 21 0.29 -3.91 -4.54
C GLU A 21 0.06 -2.67 -3.64
N VAL A 22 1.14 -2.03 -3.18
CA VAL A 22 1.07 -0.81 -2.38
C VAL A 22 0.63 0.38 -3.23
N GLU A 23 1.09 0.49 -4.47
CA GLU A 23 0.66 1.52 -5.42
C GLU A 23 -0.85 1.44 -5.67
N GLU A 24 -1.38 0.26 -5.99
CA GLU A 24 -2.82 0.05 -6.18
C GLU A 24 -3.63 0.43 -4.94
N LEU A 25 -3.16 0.04 -3.75
CA LEU A 25 -3.81 0.40 -2.48
C LEU A 25 -3.83 1.92 -2.23
N LEU A 26 -2.75 2.62 -2.59
CA LEU A 26 -2.66 4.07 -2.44
C LEU A 26 -3.51 4.82 -3.47
N GLU A 27 -3.60 4.33 -4.70
CA GLU A 27 -4.50 4.86 -5.73
C GLU A 27 -5.96 4.77 -5.27
N ASP A 28 -6.35 3.62 -4.72
CA ASP A 28 -7.68 3.42 -4.17
C ASP A 28 -7.98 4.35 -3.00
N ALA A 29 -7.02 4.55 -2.10
CA ALA A 29 -7.17 5.49 -0.99
C ALA A 29 -7.27 6.94 -1.47
N ALA A 30 -6.47 7.33 -2.46
CA ALA A 30 -6.56 8.63 -3.09
C ALA A 30 -7.94 8.86 -3.72
N ARG A 31 -8.45 7.85 -4.45
CA ARG A 31 -9.80 7.86 -5.04
C ARG A 31 -10.88 8.03 -3.98
N ARG A 32 -10.84 7.27 -2.88
CA ARG A 32 -11.82 7.41 -1.77
C ARG A 32 -11.75 8.79 -1.12
N ALA A 33 -10.56 9.39 -1.01
CA ALA A 33 -10.43 10.76 -0.51
C ALA A 33 -11.08 11.77 -1.47
N GLU A 34 -10.82 11.65 -2.77
CA GLU A 34 -11.38 12.50 -3.83
C GLU A 34 -12.92 12.38 -3.92
N GLU A 35 -13.46 11.16 -3.89
CA GLU A 35 -14.91 10.88 -3.87
C GLU A 35 -15.63 11.51 -2.66
N ASN A 36 -14.88 11.87 -1.61
CA ASN A 36 -15.38 12.52 -0.41
C ASN A 36 -14.94 13.99 -0.29
N ASP A 37 -14.60 14.64 -1.41
CA ASP A 37 -14.20 16.05 -1.50
C ASP A 37 -12.99 16.41 -0.62
N ARG A 38 -12.07 15.46 -0.39
CA ARG A 38 -10.87 15.66 0.44
C ARG A 38 -9.61 15.62 -0.39
N LYS A 39 -8.70 16.58 -0.12
CA LYS A 39 -7.35 16.64 -0.71
C LYS A 39 -6.29 15.88 0.08
N THR A 40 -6.63 15.42 1.28
CA THR A 40 -5.72 14.71 2.18
C THR A 40 -6.25 13.30 2.36
N VAL A 41 -5.44 12.31 1.93
CA VAL A 41 -5.68 10.90 2.23
C VAL A 41 -5.56 10.68 3.74
N GLN A 42 -6.51 9.96 4.31
CA GLN A 42 -6.63 9.68 5.73
C GLN A 42 -6.62 8.17 5.97
N PRO A 43 -6.39 7.71 7.21
CA PRO A 43 -6.41 6.27 7.53
C PRO A 43 -7.71 5.54 7.15
N ARG A 44 -8.85 6.25 7.10
CA ARG A 44 -10.14 5.69 6.66
C ARG A 44 -10.26 5.48 5.15
N ASP A 45 -9.32 6.04 4.38
CA ASP A 45 -9.28 5.89 2.94
C ASP A 45 -8.46 4.66 2.54
N LEU A 46 -7.55 4.21 3.41
CA LEU A 46 -6.81 2.97 3.22
C LEU A 46 -7.75 1.75 3.26
#